data_AF-A0A2G0CIG5-F1
#
_entry.id   AF-A0A2G0CIG5-F1
#
_cell.length_a   1.000
_cell.length_b   1.000
_cell.length_c   1.000
_cell.angle_alpha   90.00
_cell.angle_beta   90.00
_cell.angle_gamma   90.00
#
_symmetry.space_group_name_H-M   'P 1'
#
loop_
_entity.id
_entity.type
_entity.pdbx_description
1 polymer ?
#
loop_
_entity_poly.entity_id
_entity_poly.type
_entity_poly.pdbx_seq_one_letter_code
_entity_poly.pdbx_strand_id
1 'polypeptide(L)'
;METDFVQLGRGLLVAYARHDYPAVGGLARQYLSAAEHHRHSAYYGTAVHQANTLLGLMELREGRPDRAADYLLASARTPGSPQLTFLGPSMLLAESLLAAGQSSAVIHYLQECRKLWKLSFGTLGKWRRQIARGRVPDFGANLSYLIDYKTFG
;
A
#
# COMPACT_ATOMS: atom_id res chain seq x y z
N MET A 1 -13.33 -9.44 17.58
CA MET A 1 -12.35 -8.86 18.54
C MET A 1 -11.15 -8.32 17.75
N GLU A 2 -10.30 -7.46 18.32
CA GLU A 2 -9.12 -6.91 17.60
C GLU A 2 -8.21 -8.02 17.03
N THR A 3 -8.14 -9.17 17.69
CA THR A 3 -7.46 -10.38 17.20
C THR A 3 -7.97 -10.83 15.83
N ASP A 4 -9.28 -10.85 15.60
CA ASP A 4 -9.85 -11.29 14.31
C ASP A 4 -9.50 -10.32 13.18
N PHE A 5 -9.46 -9.02 13.48
CA PHE A 5 -9.07 -7.98 12.54
C PHE A 5 -7.61 -8.13 12.10
N VAL A 6 -6.70 -8.36 13.05
CA VAL A 6 -5.28 -8.61 12.72
C VAL A 6 -5.11 -9.93 11.96
N GLN A 7 -5.83 -11.00 12.33
CA GLN A 7 -5.78 -12.26 11.60
C GLN A 7 -6.31 -12.14 10.17
N LEU A 8 -7.35 -11.34 9.92
CA LEU A 8 -7.84 -11.06 8.58
C LEU A 8 -6.77 -10.38 7.71
N GLY A 9 -6.08 -9.38 8.27
CA GLY A 9 -4.93 -8.75 7.60
C GLY A 9 -3.82 -9.73 7.28
N ARG A 10 -3.45 -10.60 8.24
CA ARG A 10 -2.45 -11.66 8.03
C ARG A 10 -2.90 -12.63 6.94
N GLY A 11 -4.16 -13.04 6.93
CA GLY A 11 -4.75 -13.93 5.92
C GLY A 11 -4.69 -13.33 4.52
N LEU A 12 -4.99 -12.03 4.38
CA LEU A 12 -4.82 -11.30 3.13
C LEU A 12 -3.38 -11.35 2.61
N LEU A 13 -2.39 -11.05 3.47
CA LEU A 13 -0.97 -11.08 3.08
C LEU A 13 -0.50 -12.49 2.72
N VAL A 14 -0.98 -13.53 3.42
CA VAL A 14 -0.69 -14.93 3.10
C VAL A 14 -1.29 -15.32 1.75
N ALA A 15 -2.53 -14.93 1.45
CA ALA A 15 -3.15 -15.18 0.15
C ALA A 15 -2.35 -14.53 -0.98
N TYR A 16 -1.91 -13.28 -0.77
CA TYR A 16 -1.06 -12.58 -1.74
C TYR A 16 0.30 -13.28 -1.94
N ALA A 17 0.97 -13.68 -0.85
CA ALA A 17 2.24 -14.40 -0.91
C ALA A 17 2.13 -15.78 -1.59
N ARG A 18 0.95 -16.40 -1.59
CA ARG A 18 0.66 -17.66 -2.29
C ARG A 18 0.17 -17.46 -3.72
N HIS A 19 0.09 -16.21 -4.19
CA HIS A 19 -0.46 -15.86 -5.50
C HIS A 19 -1.93 -16.30 -5.68
N ASP A 20 -2.68 -16.42 -4.59
CA ASP A 20 -4.13 -16.69 -4.60
C ASP A 20 -4.90 -15.39 -4.87
N TYR A 21 -4.72 -14.86 -6.08
CA TYR A 21 -5.30 -13.60 -6.51
C TYR A 21 -6.84 -13.54 -6.44
N PRO A 22 -7.58 -14.63 -6.76
CA PRO A 22 -9.02 -14.66 -6.54
C PRO A 22 -9.40 -14.35 -5.08
N ALA A 23 -8.69 -14.93 -4.11
CA ALA A 23 -8.93 -14.66 -2.69
C ALA A 23 -8.51 -13.25 -2.26
N VAL A 24 -7.39 -12.73 -2.78
CA VAL A 24 -6.83 -11.41 -2.41
C VAL A 24 -7.86 -10.30 -2.54
N GLY A 25 -8.58 -10.23 -3.66
CA GLY A 25 -9.58 -9.18 -3.89
C GLY A 25 -10.72 -9.22 -2.87
N GLY A 26 -11.22 -10.42 -2.54
CA GLY A 26 -12.26 -10.62 -1.55
C GLY A 26 -11.80 -10.26 -0.14
N LEU A 27 -10.64 -10.79 0.27
CA LEU A 27 -10.06 -10.54 1.58
C LEU A 27 -9.71 -9.07 1.79
N ALA A 28 -9.18 -8.38 0.78
CA ALA A 28 -8.86 -6.96 0.89
C ALA A 28 -10.10 -6.09 1.12
N ARG A 29 -11.21 -6.37 0.43
CA ARG A 29 -12.49 -5.68 0.66
C ARG A 29 -13.07 -5.96 2.04
N GLN A 30 -13.01 -7.22 2.49
CA GLN A 30 -13.41 -7.57 3.84
C GLN A 30 -12.54 -6.86 4.89
N TYR A 31 -11.24 -6.76 4.64
CA TYR A 31 -10.31 -6.12 5.55
C TYR A 31 -10.54 -4.61 5.67
N LEU A 32 -10.85 -3.92 4.56
CA LEU A 32 -11.30 -2.53 4.58
C LEU A 32 -12.60 -2.36 5.37
N SER A 33 -13.59 -3.23 5.14
CA SER A 33 -14.86 -3.20 5.88
C SER A 33 -14.66 -3.41 7.39
N ALA A 34 -13.79 -4.35 7.76
CA ALA A 34 -13.43 -4.58 9.15
C ALA A 34 -12.69 -3.38 9.76
N ALA A 35 -11.81 -2.72 8.99
CA ALA A 35 -11.07 -1.54 9.44
C ALA A 35 -12.00 -0.38 9.85
N GLU A 36 -13.12 -0.19 9.17
CA GLU A 36 -14.12 0.83 9.52
C GLU A 36 -14.69 0.65 10.94
N HIS A 37 -14.75 -0.58 11.43
CA HIS A 37 -15.18 -0.90 12.79
C HIS A 37 -14.04 -0.85 13.82
N HIS A 38 -12.79 -0.64 13.37
CA HIS A 38 -11.58 -0.64 14.18
C HIS A 38 -10.77 0.65 14.03
N ARG A 39 -11.43 1.79 13.80
CA ARG A 39 -10.78 3.10 13.56
C ARG A 39 -9.81 3.56 14.66
N HIS A 40 -9.95 3.05 15.89
CA HIS A 40 -9.07 3.35 17.01
C HIS A 40 -7.91 2.35 17.19
N SER A 41 -7.87 1.26 16.41
CA SER A 41 -6.77 0.29 16.47
C SER A 41 -5.49 0.88 15.88
N ALA A 42 -4.34 0.51 16.46
CA ALA A 42 -3.04 0.86 15.92
C ALA A 42 -2.81 0.31 14.50
N TYR A 43 -3.56 -0.74 14.11
CA TYR A 43 -3.49 -1.36 12.79
C TYR A 43 -4.41 -0.72 11.75
N TYR A 44 -5.36 0.14 12.15
CA TYR A 44 -6.35 0.74 11.22
C TYR A 44 -5.66 1.34 9.99
N GLY A 45 -4.67 2.20 10.23
CA GLY A 45 -4.03 2.90 9.13
C GLY A 45 -3.20 2.00 8.22
N THR A 46 -2.60 0.95 8.79
CA THR A 46 -1.88 -0.09 8.05
C THR A 46 -2.84 -0.93 7.22
N ALA A 47 -4.01 -1.27 7.75
CA ALA A 47 -5.05 -2.04 7.06
C ALA A 47 -5.55 -1.32 5.80
N VAL A 48 -5.89 -0.03 5.95
CA VAL A 48 -6.30 0.81 4.82
C VAL A 48 -5.21 0.86 3.75
N HIS A 49 -3.94 1.02 4.16
CA HIS A 49 -2.83 1.08 3.23
C HIS A 49 -2.62 -0.24 2.47
N GLN A 50 -2.52 -1.36 3.19
CA GLN A 50 -2.29 -2.70 2.63
C GLN A 50 -3.41 -3.14 1.69
N ALA A 51 -4.67 -3.02 2.13
CA ALA A 51 -5.80 -3.51 1.37
C ALA A 51 -5.95 -2.75 0.04
N ASN A 52 -5.81 -1.42 0.05
CA ASN A 52 -5.82 -0.64 -1.18
C ASN A 52 -4.61 -0.95 -2.07
N THR A 53 -3.42 -1.13 -1.50
CA THR A 53 -2.23 -1.55 -2.27
C THR A 53 -2.49 -2.84 -3.03
N LEU A 54 -3.03 -3.87 -2.36
CA LEU A 54 -3.30 -5.17 -2.98
C LEU A 54 -4.46 -5.13 -3.98
N LEU A 55 -5.52 -4.35 -3.71
CA LEU A 55 -6.61 -4.15 -4.67
C LEU A 55 -6.12 -3.47 -5.95
N GLY A 56 -5.26 -2.45 -5.85
CA GLY A 56 -4.68 -1.81 -7.03
C GLY A 56 -3.81 -2.76 -7.85
N LEU A 57 -3.06 -3.65 -7.20
CA LEU A 57 -2.32 -4.70 -7.90
C LEU A 57 -3.25 -5.66 -8.65
N MET A 58 -4.42 -5.99 -8.09
CA MET A 58 -5.40 -6.81 -8.80
C MET A 58 -5.96 -6.08 -10.03
N GLU A 59 -6.27 -4.79 -9.94
CA GLU A 59 -6.72 -4.01 -11.10
C GLU A 59 -5.63 -3.93 -12.20
N LEU A 60 -4.34 -3.83 -11.85
CA LEU A 60 -3.26 -3.91 -12.84
C LEU A 60 -3.21 -5.24 -13.56
N ARG A 61 -3.42 -6.35 -12.85
CA ARG A 61 -3.46 -7.70 -13.45
C ARG A 61 -4.61 -7.84 -14.46
N GLU A 62 -5.69 -7.12 -14.24
CA GLU A 62 -6.86 -7.05 -15.14
C GLU A 62 -6.69 -6.00 -16.25
N GLY A 63 -5.50 -5.38 -16.38
CA GLY A 63 -5.22 -4.38 -17.42
C GLY A 63 -5.88 -3.02 -17.17
N ARG A 64 -6.13 -2.65 -15.90
CA ARG A 64 -6.85 -1.43 -15.52
C ARG A 64 -5.97 -0.46 -14.71
N PRO A 65 -4.96 0.16 -15.35
CA PRO A 65 -3.99 1.00 -14.66
C PRO A 65 -4.60 2.25 -14.02
N ASP A 66 -5.66 2.83 -14.61
CA ASP A 66 -6.32 4.00 -14.04
C ASP A 66 -7.02 3.66 -12.71
N ARG A 67 -7.72 2.52 -12.64
CA ARG A 67 -8.34 2.05 -11.39
C ARG A 67 -7.30 1.69 -10.33
N ALA A 68 -6.17 1.13 -10.75
CA ALA A 68 -5.06 0.85 -9.85
C ALA A 68 -4.45 2.14 -9.26
N ALA A 69 -4.37 3.22 -10.06
CA ALA A 69 -3.95 4.53 -9.58
C ALA A 69 -4.91 5.09 -8.51
N ASP A 70 -6.22 4.92 -8.68
CA ASP A 70 -7.20 5.32 -7.66
C ASP A 70 -6.96 4.61 -6.33
N TYR A 71 -6.71 3.30 -6.37
CA TYR A 71 -6.36 2.52 -5.19
C TYR A 71 -5.02 2.96 -4.56
N LEU A 72 -4.01 3.32 -5.36
CA LEU A 72 -2.77 3.87 -4.82
C LEU A 72 -3.04 5.15 -4.02
N LEU A 73 -3.83 6.08 -4.58
CA LEU A 73 -4.16 7.33 -3.89
C LEU A 73 -5.02 7.07 -2.64
N ALA A 74 -5.97 6.12 -2.71
CA ALA A 74 -6.78 5.71 -1.56
C ALA A 74 -5.90 5.15 -0.43
N SER A 75 -4.85 4.38 -0.75
CA SER A 75 -3.93 3.84 0.25
C SER A 75 -3.23 4.94 1.08
N ALA A 76 -3.00 6.13 0.50
CA ALA A 76 -2.39 7.27 1.17
C ALA A 76 -3.37 8.18 1.94
N ARG A 77 -4.68 7.91 1.88
CA ARG A 77 -5.71 8.69 2.61
C ARG A 77 -5.91 8.23 4.05
N THR A 78 -5.21 7.18 4.47
CA THR A 78 -5.13 6.74 5.86
C THR A 78 -4.63 7.86 6.80
N PRO A 79 -5.10 7.93 8.07
CA PRO A 79 -4.53 8.83 9.07
C PRO A 79 -3.09 8.43 9.48
N GLY A 80 -2.61 7.28 9.01
CA GLY A 80 -1.31 6.72 9.36
C GLY A 80 -1.40 5.68 10.48
N SER A 81 -0.24 5.12 10.82
CA SER A 81 -0.07 4.15 11.89
C SER A 81 1.36 4.23 12.41
N PRO A 82 1.67 3.63 13.58
CA PRO A 82 3.06 3.50 14.03
C PRO A 82 3.94 2.84 12.96
N GLN A 83 3.48 1.75 12.34
CA GLN A 83 4.24 1.04 11.30
C GLN A 83 4.52 1.93 10.09
N LEU A 84 3.51 2.67 9.59
CA LEU A 84 3.69 3.64 8.49
C LEU A 84 4.63 4.78 8.86
N THR A 85 4.65 5.20 10.12
CA THR A 85 5.53 6.27 10.61
C THR A 85 6.99 5.85 10.59
N PHE A 86 7.29 4.62 11.02
CA PHE A 86 8.65 4.12 11.16
C PHE A 86 9.19 3.47 9.87
N LEU A 87 8.45 2.51 9.30
CA LEU A 87 8.87 1.76 8.10
C LEU A 87 8.58 2.52 6.80
N GLY A 88 7.55 3.36 6.82
CA GLY A 88 7.02 4.01 5.63
C GLY A 88 5.98 3.16 4.90
N PRO A 89 5.29 3.76 3.92
CA PRO A 89 4.32 3.07 3.09
C PRO A 89 5.00 2.13 2.10
N SER A 90 4.27 1.10 1.66
CA SER A 90 4.73 0.24 0.56
C SER A 90 4.78 1.01 -0.76
N MET A 91 5.80 0.71 -1.58
CA MET A 91 5.97 1.23 -2.94
C MET A 91 5.66 0.18 -4.01
N LEU A 92 5.19 -1.02 -3.61
CA LEU A 92 4.95 -2.14 -4.53
C LEU A 92 3.96 -1.80 -5.65
N LEU A 93 2.81 -1.20 -5.30
CA LEU A 93 1.84 -0.74 -6.30
C LEU A 93 2.35 0.47 -7.09
N ALA A 94 3.09 1.37 -6.43
CA ALA A 94 3.69 2.53 -7.10
C ALA A 94 4.68 2.10 -8.21
N GLU A 95 5.56 1.14 -7.93
CA GLU A 95 6.48 0.59 -8.92
C GLU A 95 5.73 -0.03 -10.11
N SER A 96 4.71 -0.84 -9.83
CA SER A 96 3.90 -1.49 -10.86
C SER A 96 3.16 -0.46 -11.74
N LEU A 97 2.70 0.65 -11.14
CA LEU A 97 2.07 1.77 -11.84
C LEU A 97 3.07 2.56 -12.71
N LEU A 98 4.32 2.73 -12.26
CA LEU A 98 5.37 3.35 -13.08
C LEU A 98 5.63 2.53 -14.34
N ALA A 99 5.71 1.19 -14.22
CA ALA A 99 5.85 0.29 -15.36
C ALA A 99 4.66 0.38 -16.33
N ALA A 100 3.46 0.67 -15.82
CA ALA A 100 2.26 0.91 -16.61
C ALA A 100 2.11 2.37 -17.11
N GLY A 101 3.12 3.23 -16.94
CA GLY A 101 3.10 4.62 -17.41
C GLY A 101 2.37 5.62 -16.50
N GLN A 102 1.84 5.20 -15.36
CA GLN A 102 1.02 6.01 -14.44
C GLN A 102 1.85 6.90 -13.51
N SER A 103 2.81 7.64 -14.07
CA SER A 103 3.78 8.43 -13.29
C SER A 103 3.15 9.57 -12.48
N SER A 104 2.10 10.21 -13.01
CA SER A 104 1.41 11.32 -12.32
C SER A 104 0.80 10.89 -11.00
N ALA A 105 0.08 9.75 -11.00
CA ALA A 105 -0.53 9.19 -9.79
C ALA A 105 0.52 8.82 -8.75
N VAL A 106 1.66 8.25 -9.17
CA VAL A 106 2.75 7.90 -8.24
C VAL A 106 3.40 9.15 -7.65
N ILE A 107 3.60 10.21 -8.43
CA ILE A 107 4.11 11.49 -7.92
C ILE A 107 3.16 12.09 -6.87
N HIS A 108 1.85 12.03 -7.10
CA HIS A 108 0.85 12.51 -6.14
C HIS A 108 0.83 11.64 -4.87
N TYR A 109 0.85 10.33 -5.02
CA TYR A 109 0.99 9.40 -3.90
C TYR A 109 2.19 9.70 -3.01
N LEU A 110 3.37 9.93 -3.60
CA LEU A 110 4.59 10.30 -2.85
C LEU A 110 4.46 11.64 -2.13
N GLN A 111 3.65 12.58 -2.63
CA GLN A 111 3.34 13.83 -1.93
C GLN A 111 2.47 13.56 -0.69
N GLU A 112 1.42 12.76 -0.84
CA GLU A 112 0.52 12.38 0.26
C GLU A 112 1.27 11.60 1.35
N CYS A 113 2.22 10.75 0.96
CA CYS A 113 3.02 9.94 1.87
C CYS A 113 3.90 10.78 2.82
N ARG A 114 4.08 12.09 2.59
CA ARG A 114 4.82 12.97 3.50
C ARG A 114 4.20 13.04 4.90
N LYS A 115 2.86 12.91 5.01
CA LYS A 115 2.16 12.89 6.29
C LYS A 115 2.29 11.54 7.02
N LEU A 116 2.54 10.48 6.25
CA LEU A 116 2.63 9.10 6.76
C LEU A 116 4.05 8.77 7.22
N TRP A 117 5.06 9.11 6.43
CA TRP A 117 6.44 8.67 6.66
C TRP A 117 7.34 9.81 7.16
N LYS A 118 7.32 10.01 8.48
CA LYS A 118 8.13 11.04 9.15
C LYS A 118 9.63 10.78 9.05
N LEU A 119 10.02 9.50 8.98
CA LEU A 119 11.42 9.06 8.86
C LEU A 119 11.85 8.88 7.40
N SER A 120 11.21 9.55 6.44
CA SER A 120 11.62 9.46 5.04
C SER A 120 12.98 10.12 4.74
N PHE A 121 13.47 11.04 5.59
CA PHE A 121 14.76 11.74 5.45
C PHE A 121 15.03 12.28 4.04
N GLY A 122 13.99 12.80 3.36
CA GLY A 122 14.08 13.36 2.01
C GLY A 122 13.96 12.34 0.86
N THR A 123 13.86 11.04 1.17
CA THR A 123 13.72 9.94 0.21
C THR A 123 12.52 10.12 -0.72
N LEU A 124 11.35 10.49 -0.19
CA LEU A 124 10.15 10.78 -0.99
C LEU A 124 10.40 11.88 -2.03
N GLY A 125 11.13 12.93 -1.66
CA GLY A 125 11.50 14.01 -2.57
C GLY A 125 12.49 13.58 -3.65
N LYS A 126 13.45 12.71 -3.29
CA LYS A 126 14.41 12.11 -4.23
C LYS A 126 13.70 11.25 -5.27
N TRP A 127 12.83 10.33 -4.85
CA TRP A 127 12.06 9.47 -5.74
C TRP A 127 11.15 10.27 -6.67
N ARG A 128 10.43 11.26 -6.15
CA ARG A 128 9.56 12.13 -6.97
C ARG A 128 10.35 12.85 -8.08
N ARG A 129 11.57 13.32 -7.77
CA ARG A 129 12.48 13.95 -8.75
C ARG A 129 13.01 12.98 -9.80
N GLN A 130 13.17 11.69 -9.46
CA GLN A 130 13.59 10.66 -10.42
C GLN A 130 12.44 10.34 -11.38
N ILE A 131 11.23 10.13 -10.85
CA ILE A 131 10.02 9.84 -11.65
C ILE A 131 9.70 10.98 -12.60
N ALA A 132 9.79 12.24 -12.15
CA ALA A 132 9.57 13.41 -13.01
C ALA A 132 10.57 13.52 -14.18
N ARG A 133 11.68 12.76 -14.16
CA ARG A 133 12.67 12.65 -15.24
C ARG A 133 12.54 11.33 -16.02
N GLY A 134 11.43 10.62 -15.88
CA GLY A 134 11.19 9.34 -16.53
C GLY A 134 12.03 8.18 -15.96
N ARG A 135 12.58 8.31 -14.75
CA ARG A 135 13.36 7.24 -14.11
C ARG A 135 12.51 6.51 -13.07
N VAL A 136 12.63 5.18 -13.04
CA VAL A 136 12.08 4.37 -11.95
C VAL A 136 13.04 4.44 -10.76
N PRO A 137 12.60 4.93 -9.59
CA PRO A 137 13.43 4.91 -8.38
C PRO A 137 13.73 3.49 -7.92
N ASP A 138 14.89 3.31 -7.30
CA ASP A 138 15.10 2.16 -6.44
C ASP A 138 14.36 2.42 -5.11
N PHE A 139 13.29 1.65 -4.88
CA PHE A 139 12.46 1.73 -3.69
C PHE A 139 12.98 0.87 -2.52
N GLY A 140 13.96 0.00 -2.75
CA GLY A 140 14.56 -0.85 -1.73
C GLY A 140 13.53 -1.60 -0.87
N ALA A 141 13.69 -1.53 0.45
CA ALA A 141 12.85 -2.27 1.39
C ALA A 141 11.37 -1.85 1.39
N ASN A 142 11.03 -0.66 0.87
CA ASN A 142 9.63 -0.25 0.74
C ASN A 142 8.85 -1.10 -0.30
N LEU A 143 9.51 -1.96 -1.07
CA LEU A 143 8.83 -2.96 -1.91
C LEU A 143 8.25 -4.13 -1.11
N SER A 144 8.81 -4.46 0.06
CA SER A 144 8.38 -5.60 0.89
C SER A 144 7.70 -5.20 2.19
N TYR A 145 8.04 -4.03 2.76
CA TYR A 145 7.42 -3.55 3.99
C TYR A 145 5.90 -3.45 3.88
N LEU A 146 5.24 -3.81 4.98
CA LEU A 146 3.79 -3.92 5.12
C LEU A 146 3.13 -5.00 4.25
N ILE A 147 3.81 -5.60 3.27
CA ILE A 147 3.20 -6.64 2.42
C ILE A 147 3.69 -8.04 2.81
N ASP A 148 4.78 -8.15 3.58
CA ASP A 148 5.25 -9.43 4.11
C ASP A 148 4.46 -9.88 5.36
N TYR A 149 3.70 -10.96 5.21
CA TYR A 149 2.93 -11.58 6.29
C TYR A 149 3.79 -12.05 7.48
N LYS A 150 5.08 -12.34 7.27
CA LYS A 150 5.99 -12.79 8.34
C LYS A 150 6.32 -11.68 9.32
N THR A 151 6.23 -10.43 8.86
CA THR A 151 6.50 -9.23 9.65
C THR A 151 5.22 -8.58 10.19
N PHE A 152 4.06 -9.18 9.88
CA PHE A 152 2.74 -8.65 10.24
C PHE A 152 2.12 -9.42 11.41
N GLY A 153 1.84 -8.70 12.50
CA GLY A 153 1.33 -9.20 13.76
C GLY A 153 1.99 -8.48 14.91
#